data_AF-A0A1H1NHD8-F1
#
_entry.id   AF-A0A1H1NHD8-F1
#
_cell.length_a   1.000
_cell.length_b   1.000
_cell.length_c   1.000
_cell.angle_alpha   90.00
_cell.angle_beta   90.00
_cell.angle_gamma   90.00
#
_symmetry.space_group_name_H-M   'P 1'
#
loop_
_entity.id
_entity.type
_entity.pdbx_description
1 polymer ?
#
loop_
_entity_poly.entity_id
_entity_poly.type
_entity_poly.pdbx_seq_one_letter_code
_entity_poly.pdbx_strand_id
1 'polypeptide(L)'
;MTIPSQDTPEQQIDTTFTSPKGCAAAQRALDYYLKPAVSEVVIQSRFFDVNRNVSCEEALVHASDLLRCAAATAQESADNLQGSHRALAFSVVHMIDMAQAMVDRSLDGDQED
;
A
#
# COMPACT_ATOMS: atom_id res chain seq x y z
N MET A 1 -33.42 51.83 15.40
CA MET A 1 -33.74 50.52 14.79
C MET A 1 -33.74 50.76 13.28
N THR A 2 -33.10 49.98 12.40
CA THR A 2 -33.12 48.52 12.30
C THR A 2 -31.95 48.05 11.41
N ILE A 3 -31.43 46.86 11.70
CA ILE A 3 -30.31 46.16 11.02
C ILE A 3 -30.74 45.73 9.60
N PRO A 4 -29.89 45.76 8.55
CA PRO A 4 -30.24 45.20 7.25
C PRO A 4 -30.05 43.68 7.25
N SER A 5 -31.10 42.95 6.86
CA SER A 5 -31.14 41.49 6.77
C SER A 5 -30.25 40.94 5.65
N GLN A 6 -29.53 39.85 5.95
CA GLN A 6 -28.83 39.01 4.98
C GLN A 6 -29.85 38.27 4.10
N ASP A 7 -29.85 38.55 2.79
CA ASP A 7 -30.48 37.67 1.82
C ASP A 7 -29.43 36.64 1.35
N THR A 8 -29.53 35.45 1.93
CA THR A 8 -28.85 34.25 1.43
C THR A 8 -29.77 33.66 0.37
N PRO A 9 -29.33 33.41 -0.88
CA PRO A 9 -30.20 32.75 -1.84
C PRO A 9 -30.41 31.31 -1.38
N GLU A 10 -31.59 31.04 -0.84
CA GLU A 10 -32.06 29.68 -0.59
C GLU A 10 -32.04 28.95 -1.93
N GLN A 11 -31.08 28.05 -2.11
CA GLN A 11 -31.12 27.06 -3.18
C GLN A 11 -32.35 26.20 -2.92
N GLN A 12 -33.45 26.57 -3.57
CA GLN A 12 -34.68 25.81 -3.58
C GLN A 12 -34.38 24.46 -4.24
N ILE A 13 -34.10 23.45 -3.43
CA ILE A 13 -33.95 22.07 -3.89
C ILE A 13 -35.36 21.63 -4.27
N ASP A 14 -35.63 21.61 -5.58
CA ASP A 14 -36.85 21.05 -6.11
C ASP A 14 -36.87 19.55 -5.77
N THR A 15 -37.58 19.21 -4.69
CA THR A 15 -37.79 17.85 -4.21
C THR A 15 -38.92 17.15 -4.96
N THR A 16 -39.21 17.56 -6.19
CA THR A 16 -39.92 16.71 -7.13
C THR A 16 -39.07 15.46 -7.35
N PHE A 17 -39.37 14.40 -6.58
CA PHE A 17 -38.80 13.07 -6.75
C PHE A 17 -39.24 12.53 -8.12
N THR A 18 -38.61 13.00 -9.19
CA THR A 18 -38.64 12.30 -10.47
C THR A 18 -37.95 10.98 -10.23
N SER A 19 -38.75 9.92 -10.12
CA SER A 19 -38.27 8.54 -10.06
C SER A 19 -37.12 8.40 -11.08
N PRO A 20 -35.94 7.90 -10.69
CA PRO A 20 -34.77 7.86 -11.57
C PRO A 20 -34.93 6.90 -12.75
N LYS A 21 -36.14 6.37 -12.97
CA LYS A 21 -36.59 5.58 -14.12
C LYS A 21 -36.38 6.37 -15.41
N GLY A 22 -35.16 6.35 -15.91
CA GLY A 22 -34.75 7.00 -17.16
C GLY A 22 -33.33 7.58 -17.13
N CYS A 23 -32.75 7.84 -15.95
CA CYS A 23 -31.40 8.38 -15.87
C CYS A 23 -30.38 7.23 -15.81
N ALA A 24 -29.79 6.90 -16.97
CA ALA A 24 -28.76 5.86 -17.07
C ALA A 24 -27.58 6.10 -16.13
N ALA A 25 -27.24 7.37 -15.85
CA ALA A 25 -26.21 7.72 -14.86
C ALA A 25 -26.65 7.39 -13.42
N ALA A 26 -27.91 7.67 -13.06
CA ALA A 26 -28.45 7.33 -11.75
C ALA A 26 -28.54 5.81 -11.55
N GLN A 27 -28.96 5.07 -12.58
CA GLN A 27 -28.99 3.60 -12.51
C GLN A 27 -27.57 3.01 -12.41
N ARG A 28 -26.60 3.55 -13.16
CA ARG A 28 -25.18 3.15 -13.02
C ARG A 28 -24.62 3.44 -11.63
N ALA A 29 -24.94 4.62 -11.07
CA ALA A 29 -24.55 4.95 -9.71
C ALA A 29 -25.20 3.98 -8.70
N LEU A 30 -26.49 3.71 -8.85
CA LEU A 30 -27.21 2.78 -7.99
C LEU A 30 -26.64 1.35 -8.09
N ASP A 31 -26.39 0.84 -9.30
CA ASP A 31 -25.80 -0.48 -9.51
C ASP A 31 -24.35 -0.58 -9.00
N TYR A 32 -23.60 0.52 -9.01
CA TYR A 32 -22.25 0.61 -8.46
C TYR A 32 -22.27 0.60 -6.92
N TYR A 33 -23.16 1.39 -6.31
CA TYR A 33 -23.23 1.53 -4.86
C TYR A 33 -24.05 0.42 -4.16
N LEU A 34 -24.98 -0.25 -4.85
CA LEU A 34 -25.83 -1.32 -4.29
C LEU A 34 -25.35 -2.74 -4.60
N LYS A 35 -24.26 -2.94 -5.36
CA LYS A 35 -23.63 -4.26 -5.45
C LYS A 35 -22.88 -4.56 -4.14
N PRO A 36 -23.20 -5.65 -3.42
CA PRO A 36 -22.32 -6.15 -2.37
C PRO A 36 -21.15 -6.88 -3.03
N ALA A 37 -20.26 -6.09 -3.60
CA ALA A 37 -18.89 -6.49 -3.86
C ALA A 37 -18.04 -5.25 -3.57
N VAL A 38 -18.12 -4.79 -2.33
CA VAL A 38 -16.98 -4.11 -1.72
C VAL A 38 -15.85 -5.09 -1.95
N SER A 39 -14.97 -4.78 -2.89
CA SER A 39 -13.82 -5.59 -3.31
C SER A 39 -13.37 -6.39 -2.11
N GLU A 40 -13.73 -7.67 -2.07
CA GLU A 40 -13.48 -8.51 -0.92
C GLU A 40 -11.97 -8.49 -0.82
N VAL A 41 -11.45 -7.76 0.18
CA VAL A 41 -10.00 -7.64 0.35
C VAL A 41 -9.58 -9.07 0.54
N VAL A 42 -8.96 -9.65 -0.48
CA VAL A 42 -8.49 -11.01 -0.43
C VAL A 42 -7.41 -10.97 0.63
N ILE A 43 -7.79 -11.25 1.87
CA ILE A 43 -6.86 -11.42 2.97
C ILE A 43 -6.17 -12.73 2.63
N GLN A 44 -5.17 -12.65 1.77
CA GLN A 44 -4.25 -13.74 1.54
C GLN A 44 -3.66 -14.03 2.91
N SER A 45 -3.99 -15.19 3.48
CA SER A 45 -3.46 -15.61 4.76
C SER A 45 -1.94 -15.72 4.62
N ARG A 46 -1.23 -14.69 5.09
CA ARG A 46 0.23 -14.71 5.09
C ARG A 46 0.70 -15.58 6.25
N PHE A 47 1.73 -16.39 6.01
CA PHE A 47 2.38 -17.16 7.09
C PHE A 47 3.00 -16.26 8.16
N PHE A 48 3.35 -15.03 7.80
CA PHE A 48 3.84 -13.97 8.68
C PHE A 48 3.17 -12.65 8.32
N ASP A 49 2.72 -11.90 9.34
CA ASP A 49 2.23 -10.53 9.18
C ASP A 49 3.01 -9.62 10.13
N VAL A 50 3.32 -8.40 9.68
CA VAL A 50 3.98 -7.40 10.52
C VAL A 50 2.93 -6.77 11.44
N ASN A 51 3.29 -6.48 12.69
CA ASN A 51 2.38 -5.82 13.62
C ASN A 51 1.86 -4.51 13.00
N ARG A 52 0.53 -4.36 12.93
CA ARG A 52 -0.14 -3.19 12.33
C ARG A 52 0.20 -1.86 13.01
N ASN A 53 0.75 -1.91 14.22
CA ASN A 53 1.19 -0.73 14.96
C ASN A 53 2.57 -0.24 14.52
N VAL A 54 3.31 -1.02 13.72
CA VAL A 54 4.62 -0.62 13.17
C VAL A 54 4.39 0.23 11.93
N SER A 55 5.06 1.37 11.85
CA SER A 55 4.97 2.25 10.69
C SER A 55 5.64 1.61 9.46
N CYS A 56 5.30 2.09 8.26
CA CYS A 56 5.97 1.63 7.03
C CYS A 56 7.49 1.87 7.11
N GLU A 57 7.89 3.08 7.54
CA GLU A 57 9.29 3.46 7.73
C GLU A 57 10.02 2.50 8.69
N GLU A 58 9.44 2.24 9.86
CA GLU A 58 10.04 1.35 10.86
C GLU A 58 10.14 -0.10 10.34
N ALA A 59 9.14 -0.56 9.60
CA ALA A 59 9.18 -1.86 8.94
C ALA A 59 10.29 -1.95 7.87
N LEU A 60 10.50 -0.88 7.08
CA LEU A 60 11.55 -0.83 6.04
C LEU A 60 12.95 -0.71 6.63
N VAL A 61 13.12 0.02 7.74
CA VAL A 61 14.37 0.05 8.52
C VAL A 61 14.70 -1.34 9.04
N HIS A 62 13.72 -2.01 9.68
CA HIS A 62 13.92 -3.38 10.15
C HIS A 62 14.19 -4.38 9.03
N ALA A 63 13.54 -4.23 7.88
CA ALA A 63 13.83 -5.05 6.71
C ALA A 63 15.29 -4.86 6.23
N SER A 64 15.77 -3.62 6.16
CA SER A 64 17.15 -3.31 5.78
C SER A 64 18.17 -3.89 6.76
N ASP A 65 17.89 -3.81 8.07
CA ASP A 65 18.74 -4.41 9.09
C ASP A 65 18.78 -5.94 9.00
N LEU A 66 17.64 -6.57 8.75
CA LEU A 66 17.55 -8.02 8.53
C LEU A 66 18.34 -8.45 7.29
N LEU A 67 18.23 -7.71 6.19
CA LEU A 67 18.98 -7.97 4.96
C LEU A 67 20.50 -7.84 5.20
N ARG A 68 20.94 -6.83 5.96
CA ARG A 68 22.35 -6.67 6.33
C ARG A 68 22.86 -7.87 7.16
N CYS A 69 22.08 -8.30 8.15
CA CYS A 69 22.41 -9.48 8.95
C CYS A 69 22.46 -10.77 8.10
N ALA A 70 21.53 -10.93 7.16
CA ALA A 70 21.52 -12.05 6.24
C ALA A 70 22.75 -12.05 5.32
N ALA A 71 23.14 -10.88 4.79
CA ALA A 71 24.33 -10.75 3.95
C ALA A 71 25.60 -11.16 4.70
N ALA A 72 25.78 -10.65 5.93
CA ALA A 72 26.91 -11.01 6.78
C ALA A 72 26.96 -12.53 7.05
N THR A 73 25.80 -13.13 7.36
CA THR A 73 25.69 -14.58 7.60
C THR A 73 26.03 -15.40 6.35
N ALA A 74 25.55 -14.97 5.18
CA ALA A 74 25.82 -15.63 3.90
C ALA A 74 27.30 -15.52 3.50
N GLN A 75 27.94 -14.36 3.73
CA GLN A 75 29.37 -14.16 3.51
C GLN A 75 30.21 -15.03 4.45
N GLU A 76 29.93 -15.03 5.75
CA GLU A 76 30.65 -15.87 6.72
C GLU A 76 30.45 -17.37 6.43
N SER A 77 29.27 -17.75 5.96
CA SER A 77 29.03 -19.12 5.47
C SER A 77 29.87 -19.43 4.22
N ALA A 78 29.98 -18.49 3.28
CA ALA A 78 30.76 -18.64 2.05
C ALA A 78 32.26 -18.81 2.33
N ASP A 79 32.79 -18.15 3.36
CA ASP A 79 34.20 -18.22 3.74
C ASP A 79 34.61 -19.63 4.21
N ASN A 80 33.66 -20.38 4.78
CA ASN A 80 33.86 -21.77 5.21
C ASN A 80 33.63 -22.81 4.09
N LEU A 81 33.23 -22.37 2.89
CA LEU A 81 32.90 -23.23 1.76
C LEU A 81 33.93 -23.11 0.63
N GLN A 82 33.95 -24.10 -0.27
CA GLN A 82 34.79 -24.10 -1.46
C GLN A 82 34.01 -24.54 -2.70
N GLY A 83 34.56 -24.27 -3.88
CA GLY A 83 34.00 -24.70 -5.17
C GLY A 83 32.56 -24.21 -5.39
N SER A 84 31.70 -25.11 -5.87
CA SER A 84 30.31 -24.81 -6.21
C SER A 84 29.47 -24.36 -5.01
N HIS A 85 29.72 -24.88 -3.81
CA HIS A 85 28.97 -24.49 -2.61
C HIS A 85 29.23 -23.05 -2.22
N ARG A 86 30.48 -22.58 -2.36
CA ARG A 86 30.82 -21.17 -2.15
C ARG A 86 30.16 -20.27 -3.20
N ALA A 87 30.12 -20.71 -4.46
CA ALA A 87 29.41 -19.99 -5.52
C ALA A 87 27.90 -19.85 -5.23
N LEU A 88 27.27 -20.90 -4.69
CA LEU A 88 25.87 -20.85 -4.26
C LEU A 88 25.67 -19.87 -3.10
N ALA A 89 26.56 -19.86 -2.10
CA ALA A 89 26.49 -18.89 -1.00
C ALA A 89 26.62 -17.44 -1.50
N PHE A 90 27.53 -17.16 -2.44
CA PHE A 90 27.61 -15.84 -3.07
C PHE A 90 26.38 -15.50 -3.93
N SER A 91 25.72 -16.48 -4.55
CA SER A 91 24.43 -16.24 -5.21
C SER A 91 23.36 -15.76 -4.22
N VAL A 92 23.40 -16.23 -2.96
CA VAL A 92 22.50 -15.74 -1.91
C VAL A 92 22.82 -14.29 -1.55
N VAL A 93 24.10 -13.94 -1.39
CA VAL A 93 24.52 -12.54 -1.17
C VAL A 93 23.98 -11.64 -2.28
N HIS A 94 24.13 -12.06 -3.55
CA HIS A 94 23.62 -11.30 -4.68
C HIS A 94 22.09 -11.11 -4.65
N MET A 95 21.32 -12.13 -4.24
CA MET A 95 19.87 -12.00 -4.05
C MET A 95 19.52 -11.01 -2.94
N ILE A 96 20.30 -11.00 -1.86
CA ILE A 96 20.12 -10.06 -0.73
C ILE A 96 20.40 -8.63 -1.19
N ASP A 97 21.47 -8.41 -1.96
CA ASP A 97 21.80 -7.08 -2.51
C ASP A 97 20.68 -6.54 -3.42
N MET A 98 20.10 -7.40 -4.26
CA MET A 98 18.96 -7.03 -5.09
C MET A 98 17.72 -6.69 -4.25
N ALA A 99 17.45 -7.46 -3.19
CA ALA A 99 16.35 -7.17 -2.28
C ALA A 99 16.54 -5.82 -1.56
N GLN A 100 17.77 -5.50 -1.13
CA GLN A 100 18.09 -4.22 -0.52
C GLN A 100 17.83 -3.07 -1.50
N ALA A 101 18.27 -3.19 -2.76
CA ALA A 101 18.00 -2.18 -3.78
C ALA A 101 16.49 -1.97 -4.04
N MET A 102 15.67 -3.02 -3.89
CA MET A 102 14.21 -2.88 -3.95
C MET A 102 13.64 -2.15 -2.74
N VAL A 103 14.18 -2.38 -1.54
CA VAL A 103 13.81 -1.64 -0.32
C VAL A 103 14.19 -0.17 -0.45
N ASP A 104 15.41 0.13 -0.87
CA ASP A 104 15.90 1.49 -1.07
C ASP A 104 15.01 2.24 -2.07
N ARG A 105 14.70 1.61 -3.21
CA ARG A 105 13.79 2.19 -4.21
C ARG A 105 12.37 2.43 -3.67
N SER A 106 11.91 1.64 -2.71
CA SER A 106 10.58 1.85 -2.13
C SER A 106 10.49 3.13 -1.31
N LEU A 107 11.62 3.65 -0.83
CA LEU A 107 11.73 4.91 -0.10
C LEU A 107 11.82 6.13 -1.05
N ASP A 108 12.37 5.96 -2.26
CA ASP A 108 12.51 7.04 -3.23
C ASP A 108 11.15 7.60 -3.72
N GLY A 109 10.07 6.83 -3.59
CA GLY A 109 8.71 7.21 -4.02
C GLY A 109 7.99 8.21 -3.13
N ASP A 110 8.52 8.48 -1.92
CA ASP A 110 7.90 9.39 -0.95
C ASP A 110 8.44 10.84 -1.02
N GLN A 111 9.34 11.15 -1.98
CA GLN A 111 10.07 12.42 -2.07
C GLN A 111 9.52 13.40 -3.15
N GLU A 112 8.40 13.08 -3.82
CA GLU A 112 7.86 13.89 -4.94
C GLU A 112 6.76 14.92 -4.58
N ASP A 113 6.50 15.21 -3.29
CA ASP A 113 5.54 16.25 -2.87
C ASP A 113 6.19 17.52 -2.26
#